data_AF-A0AB39R1M2-F1
#
_entry.id   AF-A0AB39R1M2-F1
#
_cell.length_a   1.000
_cell.length_b   1.000
_cell.length_c   1.000
_cell.angle_alpha   90.00
_cell.angle_beta   90.00
_cell.angle_gamma   90.00
#
_symmetry.space_group_name_H-M   'P 1'
#
loop_
_entity.id
_entity.type
_entity.pdbx_description
1 polymer ?
#
loop_
_entity_poly.entity_id
_entity_poly.type
_entity_poly.pdbx_seq_one_letter_code
_entity_poly.pdbx_strand_id
1 'polypeptide(L)'
;MGYDMYFVRSPDGEDAAYEAASKSFDAAVEHRDSLCLPFRHPDYQAAQVEVARTHDAMEASRTTHFFLTTWAMTECRAIMDHFGMLVAAQPPARPAPEAYGTTSAQAAQTTAGATAPEQVRRYHRALRKRLAWTPPRPGGILIHKLGGNERWMVIPGEIRAALTAYETSRAANPALLSGLIEDADWWPEWIDYLRRSAAHGGFRTYGPSAT
;
A
#
# COMPACT_ATOMS: atom_id res chain seq x y z
N MET A 1 13.57 1.88 5.41
CA MET A 1 13.26 1.71 3.96
C MET A 1 12.21 0.61 3.86
N GLY A 2 11.19 0.75 3.01
CA GLY A 2 10.06 -0.18 2.99
C GLY A 2 9.20 -0.05 1.74
N TYR A 3 8.00 -0.60 1.83
CA TYR A 3 6.98 -0.66 0.80
C TYR A 3 5.78 0.17 1.22
N ASP A 4 5.48 1.20 0.45
CA ASP A 4 4.23 1.94 0.56
C ASP A 4 3.19 1.35 -0.37
N MET A 5 1.97 1.18 0.13
CA MET A 5 0.86 0.65 -0.66
C MET A 5 -0.32 1.59 -0.55
N TYR A 6 -0.80 2.06 -1.70
CA TYR A 6 -1.90 3.02 -1.78
C TYR A 6 -3.05 2.46 -2.60
N PHE A 7 -4.28 2.70 -2.16
CA PHE A 7 -5.45 2.37 -2.97
C PHE A 7 -5.39 3.05 -4.33
N VAL A 8 -6.00 2.40 -5.32
CA VAL A 8 -6.12 2.97 -6.67
C VAL A 8 -7.13 4.11 -6.71
N ARG A 9 -8.17 4.04 -5.87
CA ARG A 9 -9.17 5.10 -5.70
C ARG A 9 -9.37 5.37 -4.21
N SER A 10 -9.11 6.60 -3.78
CA SER A 10 -9.43 7.00 -2.40
C SER A 10 -10.94 6.95 -2.16
N PRO A 11 -11.40 6.62 -0.94
CA PRO A 11 -12.77 6.86 -0.52
C PRO A 11 -13.14 8.34 -0.62
N ASP A 12 -14.41 8.62 -0.93
CA ASP A 12 -14.90 10.00 -0.93
C ASP A 12 -14.78 10.61 0.46
N GLY A 13 -14.17 11.79 0.55
CA GLY A 13 -14.03 12.54 1.80
C GLY A 13 -12.88 12.11 2.71
N GLU A 14 -12.08 11.09 2.35
CA GLU A 14 -10.92 10.69 3.17
C GLU A 14 -9.92 11.84 3.34
N ASP A 15 -9.56 12.54 2.26
CA ASP A 15 -8.62 13.67 2.31
C ASP A 15 -9.12 14.79 3.23
N ALA A 16 -10.42 15.08 3.18
CA ALA A 16 -11.04 16.10 4.04
C ALA A 16 -11.06 15.67 5.51
N ALA A 17 -11.34 14.39 5.78
CA ALA A 17 -11.28 13.82 7.12
C ALA A 17 -9.86 13.85 7.68
N TYR A 18 -8.87 13.48 6.87
CA TYR A 18 -7.45 13.57 7.24
C TYR A 18 -7.02 15.01 7.51
N GLU A 19 -7.39 15.95 6.65
CA GLU A 19 -7.04 17.36 6.85
C GLU A 19 -7.65 17.91 8.16
N ALA A 20 -8.90 17.55 8.47
CA ALA A 20 -9.54 17.93 9.73
C ALA A 20 -8.85 17.31 10.96
N ALA A 21 -8.45 16.04 10.88
CA ALA A 21 -7.73 15.36 11.94
C ALA A 21 -6.31 15.92 12.11
N SER A 22 -5.61 16.22 11.01
CA SER A 22 -4.29 16.86 11.00
C SER A 22 -4.33 18.22 11.69
N LYS A 23 -5.33 19.06 11.40
CA LYS A 23 -5.51 20.35 12.10
C LYS A 23 -5.71 20.18 13.60
N SER A 24 -6.39 19.11 14.02
CA SER A 24 -6.60 18.80 15.43
C SER A 24 -5.30 18.37 16.11
N PHE A 25 -4.49 17.56 15.42
CA PHE A 25 -3.16 17.17 15.87
C PHE A 25 -2.21 18.37 15.98
N ASP A 26 -2.16 19.22 14.95
CA ASP A 26 -1.32 20.42 14.94
C ASP A 26 -1.68 21.36 16.11
N ALA A 27 -2.97 21.55 16.38
CA ALA A 27 -3.44 22.34 17.53
C ALA A 27 -3.04 21.73 18.88
N ALA A 28 -3.09 20.40 19.02
CA ALA A 28 -2.65 19.72 20.24
C ALA A 28 -1.14 19.86 20.45
N VAL A 29 -0.35 19.76 19.38
CA VAL A 29 1.11 19.97 19.41
C VAL A 29 1.44 21.41 19.79
N GLU A 30 0.82 22.39 19.15
CA GLU A 30 1.01 23.81 19.46
C GLU A 30 0.66 24.11 20.93
N HIS A 31 -0.46 23.57 21.43
CA HIS A 31 -0.84 23.73 22.82
C HIS A 31 0.22 23.16 23.77
N ARG A 32 0.66 21.92 23.56
CA ARG A 32 1.71 21.29 24.38
C ARG A 32 2.99 22.12 24.39
N ASP A 33 3.42 22.59 23.22
CA ASP A 33 4.68 23.31 23.05
C ASP A 33 4.60 24.73 23.67
N SER A 34 3.42 25.33 23.70
CA SER A 34 3.18 26.65 24.33
C SER A 34 3.29 26.65 25.86
N LEU A 35 3.20 25.48 26.51
CA LEU A 35 3.21 25.38 27.98
C LEU A 35 4.55 25.78 28.59
N CYS A 36 5.67 25.62 27.87
CA CYS A 36 7.02 25.89 28.38
C CYS A 36 7.33 25.18 29.72
N LEU A 37 6.76 23.99 29.93
CA LEU A 37 6.91 23.19 31.15
C LEU A 37 7.94 22.05 30.96
N PRO A 38 8.61 21.58 32.04
CA PRO A 38 9.44 20.39 31.98
C PRO A 38 8.62 19.15 31.58
N PHE A 39 9.24 18.20 30.87
CA PHE A 39 8.60 16.96 30.39
C PHE A 39 7.85 16.16 31.48
N ARG A 40 8.34 16.19 32.73
CA ARG A 40 7.73 15.47 33.86
C ARG A 40 6.61 16.24 34.56
N HIS A 41 6.29 17.46 34.11
CA HIS A 41 5.20 18.24 34.69
C HIS A 41 3.85 17.59 34.34
N PRO A 42 2.91 17.44 35.30
CA PRO A 42 1.61 16.78 35.04
C PRO A 42 0.85 17.36 33.83
N ASP A 43 0.78 18.69 33.71
CA ASP A 43 0.08 19.34 32.59
C ASP A 43 0.76 19.08 31.24
N TYR A 44 2.10 18.99 31.20
CA TYR A 44 2.82 18.62 29.99
C TYR A 44 2.50 17.17 29.60
N GLN A 45 2.46 16.26 30.58
CA GLN A 45 2.10 14.86 30.34
C GLN A 45 0.66 14.72 29.84
N ALA A 46 -0.28 15.48 30.40
CA ALA A 46 -1.66 15.50 29.93
C ALA A 46 -1.76 16.01 28.48
N ALA A 47 -1.06 17.09 28.13
CA ALA A 47 -1.00 17.58 26.75
C ALA A 47 -0.33 16.57 25.80
N GLN A 48 0.70 15.85 26.26
CA GLN A 48 1.34 14.79 25.47
C GLN A 48 0.40 13.60 25.19
N VAL A 49 -0.46 13.23 26.15
CA VAL A 49 -1.51 12.20 25.94
C VAL A 49 -2.50 12.67 24.87
N GLU A 50 -2.88 13.95 24.88
CA GLU A 50 -3.79 14.51 23.88
C GLU A 50 -3.15 14.56 22.48
N VAL A 51 -1.86 14.90 22.39
CA VAL A 51 -1.07 14.81 21.14
C VAL A 51 -1.07 13.38 20.60
N ALA A 52 -0.83 12.37 21.45
CA ALA A 52 -0.87 10.97 21.03
C ALA A 52 -2.27 10.57 20.53
N ARG A 53 -3.32 10.95 21.26
CA ARG A 53 -4.72 10.65 20.88
C ARG A 53 -5.11 11.28 19.54
N THR A 54 -4.73 12.53 19.30
CA THR A 54 -5.03 13.24 18.05
C THR A 54 -4.19 12.73 16.88
N HIS A 55 -2.95 12.32 17.13
CA HIS A 55 -2.12 11.61 16.16
C HIS A 55 -2.76 10.28 15.75
N ASP A 56 -3.19 9.46 16.71
CA ASP A 56 -3.85 8.18 16.44
C ASP A 56 -5.13 8.36 15.63
N ALA A 57 -5.91 9.41 15.93
CA ALA A 57 -7.10 9.76 15.15
C ALA A 57 -6.77 10.22 13.72
N MET A 58 -5.67 10.96 13.54
CA MET A 58 -5.17 11.37 12.22
C MET A 58 -4.72 10.16 11.41
N GLU A 59 -3.91 9.26 11.98
CA GLU A 59 -3.47 8.04 11.30
C GLU A 59 -4.65 7.12 10.96
N ALA A 60 -5.61 6.96 11.88
CA ALA A 60 -6.83 6.18 11.64
C ALA A 60 -7.68 6.70 10.46
N SER A 61 -7.54 7.97 10.10
CA SER A 61 -8.24 8.55 8.94
C SER A 61 -7.58 8.19 7.59
N ARG A 62 -6.29 7.81 7.55
CA ARG A 62 -5.62 7.35 6.32
C ARG A 62 -5.84 5.87 6.07
N THR A 63 -7.05 5.52 5.63
CA THR A 63 -7.37 4.11 5.38
C THR A 63 -6.81 3.57 4.06
N THR A 64 -6.39 4.46 3.16
CA THR A 64 -5.86 4.14 1.82
C THR A 64 -4.40 3.70 1.79
N HIS A 65 -3.64 3.96 2.86
CA HIS A 65 -2.21 3.67 2.94
C HIS A 65 -1.93 2.47 3.84
N PHE A 66 -0.97 1.65 3.44
CA PHE A 66 -0.38 0.63 4.30
C PHE A 66 1.12 0.57 4.05
N PHE A 67 1.88 0.49 5.13
CA PHE A 67 3.34 0.46 5.08
C PHE A 67 3.85 -0.86 5.66
N LEU A 68 4.83 -1.45 4.97
CA LEU A 68 5.62 -2.54 5.50
C LEU A 68 7.11 -2.24 5.32
N THR A 69 7.92 -2.51 6.33
CA THR A 69 9.38 -2.49 6.17
C THR A 69 9.81 -3.55 5.15
N THR A 70 11.02 -3.45 4.59
CA THR A 70 11.53 -4.49 3.65
C THR A 70 11.54 -5.88 4.28
N TRP A 71 11.83 -5.95 5.58
CA TRP A 71 11.82 -7.20 6.34
C TRP A 71 10.38 -7.70 6.55
N ALA A 72 9.47 -6.86 7.04
CA ALA A 72 8.06 -7.22 7.22
C ALA A 72 7.37 -7.60 5.90
N MET A 73 7.74 -7.00 4.76
CA MET A 73 7.26 -7.41 3.44
C MET A 73 7.78 -8.81 3.04
N THR A 74 8.96 -9.21 3.50
CA THR A 74 9.47 -10.57 3.26
C THR A 74 8.68 -11.59 4.07
N GLU A 75 8.41 -11.29 5.34
CA GLU A 75 7.55 -12.12 6.19
C GLU A 75 6.12 -12.17 5.68
N CYS A 76 5.53 -11.03 5.31
CA CYS A 76 4.21 -10.95 4.71
C CYS A 76 4.07 -11.85 3.49
N ARG A 77 5.06 -11.84 2.59
CA ARG A 77 5.04 -12.76 1.44
C ARG A 77 5.15 -14.22 1.87
N ALA A 78 5.95 -14.55 2.88
CA ALA A 78 6.05 -15.93 3.38
C ALA A 78 4.73 -16.40 4.01
N ILE A 79 4.09 -15.58 4.83
CA ILE A 79 2.79 -15.88 5.44
C ILE A 79 1.71 -15.99 4.34
N MET A 80 1.67 -15.07 3.38
CA MET A 80 0.75 -15.13 2.26
C MET A 80 0.97 -16.38 1.38
N ASP A 81 2.20 -16.75 1.07
CA ASP A 81 2.53 -17.97 0.33
C ASP A 81 2.05 -19.21 1.08
N HIS A 82 2.29 -19.26 2.38
CA HIS A 82 1.83 -20.33 3.26
C HIS A 82 0.30 -20.53 3.20
N PHE A 83 -0.46 -19.43 3.24
CA PHE A 83 -1.92 -19.48 3.13
C PHE A 83 -2.44 -19.65 1.68
N GLY A 84 -1.55 -19.87 0.70
CA GLY A 84 -1.92 -20.00 -0.71
C GLY A 84 -2.46 -18.72 -1.34
N MET A 85 -2.16 -17.56 -0.74
CA MET A 85 -2.62 -16.25 -1.20
C MET A 85 -1.82 -15.73 -2.38
N LEU A 86 -0.62 -16.29 -2.63
CA LEU A 86 0.28 -15.87 -3.70
C LEU A 86 0.27 -16.84 -4.89
N VAL A 87 0.51 -16.28 -6.08
CA VAL A 87 0.72 -17.05 -7.31
C VAL A 87 1.97 -16.57 -8.01
N ALA A 88 2.80 -17.51 -8.45
CA ALA A 88 3.91 -17.24 -9.34
C ALA A 88 3.42 -17.21 -10.80
N ALA A 89 3.56 -16.07 -11.46
CA ALA A 89 3.39 -15.97 -12.92
C ALA A 89 4.39 -14.97 -13.48
N GLN A 90 4.88 -15.25 -14.70
CA GLN A 90 5.78 -14.37 -15.41
C GLN A 90 5.01 -13.16 -15.97
N PRO A 91 5.37 -11.92 -15.59
CA PRO A 91 4.74 -10.75 -16.20
C PRO A 91 5.16 -10.60 -17.67
N PRO A 92 4.32 -9.93 -18.49
CA PRO A 92 4.71 -9.52 -19.83
C PRO A 92 6.01 -8.71 -19.82
N ALA A 93 6.79 -8.86 -20.90
CA ALA A 93 8.00 -8.09 -21.09
C ALA A 93 7.73 -6.59 -20.97
N ARG A 94 8.69 -5.87 -20.37
CA ARG A 94 8.61 -4.41 -20.29
C ARG A 94 8.60 -3.82 -21.70
N PRO A 95 7.64 -2.94 -22.06
CA PRO A 95 7.67 -2.29 -23.35
C PRO A 95 8.95 -1.46 -23.48
N ALA A 96 9.64 -1.57 -24.61
CA ALA A 96 10.78 -0.73 -24.93
C ALA A 96 10.29 0.66 -25.40
N PRO A 97 10.74 1.78 -24.83
CA PRO A 97 10.38 3.13 -25.30
C PRO A 97 10.59 3.33 -26.80
N GLU A 98 11.66 2.74 -27.35
CA GLU A 98 12.09 2.87 -28.73
C GLU A 98 11.06 2.29 -29.71
N ALA A 99 10.35 1.22 -29.30
CA ALA A 99 9.27 0.61 -30.08
C ALA A 99 8.06 1.54 -30.26
N TYR A 100 8.00 2.64 -29.50
CA TYR A 100 6.98 3.67 -29.59
C TYR A 100 7.49 4.98 -30.21
N GLY A 101 8.77 5.05 -30.59
CA GLY A 101 9.40 6.25 -31.13
C GLY A 101 9.77 7.29 -30.06
N THR A 102 10.08 6.85 -28.84
CA THR A 102 10.57 7.72 -27.76
C THR A 102 11.77 7.09 -27.04
N THR A 103 12.43 7.83 -26.14
CA THR A 103 13.54 7.34 -25.33
C THR A 103 13.15 7.22 -23.86
N SER A 104 13.90 6.44 -23.08
CA SER A 104 13.73 6.36 -21.63
C SER A 104 13.79 7.74 -20.95
N ALA A 105 14.70 8.61 -21.37
CA ALA A 105 14.85 9.96 -20.82
C ALA A 105 13.61 10.83 -21.10
N GLN A 106 13.13 10.84 -22.35
CA GLN A 106 11.93 11.58 -22.73
C GLN A 106 10.70 11.07 -21.99
N ALA A 107 10.53 9.75 -21.90
CA ALA A 107 9.42 9.14 -21.20
C ALA A 107 9.43 9.40 -19.68
N ALA A 108 10.61 9.50 -19.07
CA ALA A 108 10.77 9.81 -17.65
C ALA A 108 10.52 11.29 -17.33
N GLN A 109 10.96 12.21 -18.20
CA GLN A 109 10.81 13.65 -18.01
C GLN A 109 9.41 14.17 -18.36
N THR A 110 8.66 13.42 -19.18
CA THR A 110 7.33 13.84 -19.63
C THR A 110 6.25 13.17 -18.78
N THR A 111 5.54 13.98 -17.99
CA THR A 111 4.33 13.55 -17.29
C THR A 111 3.30 13.03 -18.29
N ALA A 112 2.76 11.84 -18.03
CA ALA A 112 1.70 11.26 -18.86
C ALA A 112 0.45 12.17 -18.80
N GLY A 113 0.05 12.73 -19.94
CA GLY A 113 -1.10 13.64 -20.02
C GLY A 113 -1.49 13.98 -21.45
N ALA A 114 -2.54 14.77 -21.64
CA ALA A 114 -3.01 15.18 -22.97
C ALA A 114 -1.96 16.00 -23.74
N THR A 115 -1.12 16.74 -23.02
CA THR A 115 -0.05 17.59 -23.55
C THR A 115 1.22 16.83 -23.92
N ALA A 116 1.37 15.58 -23.48
CA ALA A 116 2.54 14.77 -23.81
C ALA A 116 2.55 14.39 -25.30
N PRO A 117 3.72 14.27 -25.95
CA PRO A 117 3.84 13.76 -27.30
C PRO A 117 3.15 12.40 -27.47
N GLU A 118 2.55 12.16 -28.63
CA GLU A 118 1.74 10.95 -28.86
C GLU A 118 2.50 9.66 -28.58
N GLN A 119 3.76 9.59 -29.02
CA GLN A 119 4.68 8.48 -28.77
C GLN A 119 4.82 8.17 -27.27
N VAL A 120 5.00 9.21 -26.46
CA VAL A 120 5.13 9.09 -25.00
C VAL A 120 3.81 8.64 -24.37
N ARG A 121 2.67 9.16 -24.84
CA ARG A 121 1.34 8.71 -24.39
C ARG A 121 1.09 7.24 -24.70
N ARG A 122 1.48 6.78 -25.90
CA ARG A 122 1.34 5.37 -26.31
C ARG A 122 2.22 4.46 -25.46
N TYR A 123 3.47 4.84 -25.23
CA TYR A 123 4.38 4.13 -24.33
C TYR A 123 3.82 4.04 -22.90
N HIS A 124 3.42 5.17 -22.28
CA HIS A 124 2.85 5.17 -20.93
C HIS A 124 1.54 4.38 -20.84
N ARG A 125 0.72 4.34 -21.90
CA ARG A 125 -0.46 3.47 -21.97
C ARG A 125 -0.07 1.99 -21.97
N ALA A 126 0.94 1.60 -22.74
CA ALA A 126 1.44 0.22 -22.76
C ALA A 126 2.06 -0.17 -21.42
N LEU A 127 2.85 0.72 -20.81
CA LEU A 127 3.43 0.51 -19.49
C LEU A 127 2.34 0.34 -18.41
N ARG A 128 1.32 1.20 -18.40
CA ARG A 128 0.17 1.04 -17.47
C ARG A 128 -0.56 -0.29 -17.66
N LYS A 129 -0.77 -0.73 -18.91
CA LYS A 129 -1.37 -2.04 -19.20
C LYS A 129 -0.51 -3.18 -18.66
N ARG A 130 0.81 -3.09 -18.79
CA ARG A 130 1.73 -4.06 -18.18
C ARG A 130 1.63 -4.04 -16.67
N LEU A 131 1.71 -2.88 -16.02
CA LEU A 131 1.70 -2.77 -14.56
C LEU A 131 0.38 -3.22 -13.92
N ALA A 132 -0.71 -3.19 -14.68
CA ALA A 132 -2.01 -3.73 -14.28
C ALA A 132 -2.29 -5.14 -14.83
N TRP A 133 -1.30 -5.79 -15.45
CA TRP A 133 -1.48 -7.11 -16.04
C TRP A 133 -1.85 -8.15 -14.97
N THR A 134 -2.75 -9.06 -15.34
CA THR A 134 -3.22 -10.17 -14.52
C THR A 134 -3.55 -11.33 -15.45
N PRO A 135 -3.41 -12.59 -15.03
CA PRO A 135 -3.94 -13.72 -15.81
C PRO A 135 -5.48 -13.64 -15.91
N PRO A 136 -6.10 -14.21 -16.96
CA PRO A 136 -7.55 -14.16 -17.14
C PRO A 136 -8.38 -14.71 -15.97
N ARG A 137 -7.80 -15.64 -15.19
CA ARG A 137 -8.38 -16.20 -13.97
C ARG A 137 -7.35 -16.10 -12.84
N PRO A 138 -7.38 -15.03 -12.03
CA PRO A 138 -6.46 -14.87 -10.91
C PRO A 138 -6.69 -15.96 -9.85
N GLY A 139 -5.63 -16.67 -9.47
CA GLY A 139 -5.64 -17.63 -8.35
C GLY A 139 -5.19 -17.04 -7.02
N GLY A 140 -4.75 -15.78 -7.01
CA GLY A 140 -4.18 -15.09 -5.86
C GLY A 140 -3.45 -13.82 -6.30
N ILE A 141 -2.73 -13.18 -5.38
CA ILE A 141 -1.88 -12.02 -5.69
C ILE A 141 -0.59 -12.50 -6.34
N LEU A 142 -0.24 -11.88 -7.46
CA LEU A 142 1.01 -12.20 -8.15
C LEU A 142 2.21 -11.77 -7.31
N ILE A 143 3.08 -12.73 -6.95
CA ILE A 143 4.18 -12.50 -6.00
C ILE A 143 5.10 -11.34 -6.43
N HIS A 144 5.36 -11.18 -7.73
CA HIS A 144 6.21 -10.11 -8.26
C HIS A 144 5.61 -8.71 -8.08
N LYS A 145 4.30 -8.59 -7.84
CA LYS A 145 3.65 -7.29 -7.61
C LYS A 145 3.88 -6.76 -6.19
N LEU A 146 4.15 -7.66 -5.25
CA LEU A 146 4.55 -7.33 -3.88
C LEU A 146 6.07 -7.20 -3.72
N GLY A 147 6.80 -7.18 -4.85
CA GLY A 147 8.25 -7.02 -4.88
C GLY A 147 8.68 -5.91 -5.84
N GLY A 148 9.78 -5.24 -5.50
CA GLY A 148 10.39 -4.23 -6.35
C GLY A 148 9.68 -2.87 -6.36
N ASN A 149 10.09 -1.99 -7.28
CA ASN A 149 9.73 -0.57 -7.30
C ASN A 149 8.99 -0.13 -8.58
N GLU A 150 8.48 -1.07 -9.38
CA GLU A 150 7.88 -0.74 -10.68
C GLU A 150 6.46 -0.16 -10.59
N ARG A 151 5.88 -0.04 -9.39
CA ARG A 151 4.51 0.49 -9.19
C ARG A 151 3.45 -0.44 -9.77
N TRP A 152 3.62 -1.73 -9.51
CA TRP A 152 2.65 -2.75 -9.90
C TRP A 152 1.29 -2.48 -9.25
N MET A 153 0.23 -2.77 -9.99
CA MET A 153 -1.14 -2.68 -9.50
C MET A 153 -1.67 -4.08 -9.18
N VAL A 154 -2.04 -4.28 -7.93
CA VAL A 154 -2.77 -5.46 -7.47
C VAL A 154 -4.26 -5.17 -7.65
N ILE A 155 -4.94 -5.97 -8.48
CA ILE A 155 -6.33 -5.70 -8.88
C ILE A 155 -7.34 -6.41 -7.95
N PRO A 156 -8.62 -6.00 -7.91
CA PRO A 156 -9.62 -6.61 -7.03
C PRO A 156 -9.79 -8.13 -7.21
N GLY A 157 -9.68 -8.64 -8.43
CA GLY A 157 -9.79 -10.08 -8.69
C GLY A 157 -8.69 -10.90 -8.01
N GLU A 158 -7.46 -10.40 -8.02
CA GLU A 158 -6.31 -11.02 -7.34
C GLU A 158 -6.50 -11.02 -5.82
N ILE A 159 -6.96 -9.89 -5.27
CA ILE A 159 -7.16 -9.72 -3.83
C ILE A 159 -8.27 -10.65 -3.32
N ARG A 160 -9.40 -10.74 -4.03
CA ARG A 160 -10.50 -11.64 -3.64
C ARG A 160 -10.09 -13.11 -3.71
N ALA A 161 -9.31 -13.49 -4.72
CA ALA A 161 -8.78 -14.85 -4.83
C ALA A 161 -7.85 -15.16 -3.64
N ALA A 162 -6.94 -14.25 -3.31
CA ALA A 162 -6.04 -14.36 -2.17
C ALA A 162 -6.80 -14.48 -0.84
N LEU A 163 -7.78 -13.61 -0.58
CA LEU A 163 -8.60 -13.66 0.63
C LEU A 163 -9.42 -14.95 0.71
N THR A 164 -9.91 -15.48 -0.41
CA THR A 164 -10.61 -16.78 -0.43
C THR A 164 -9.68 -17.92 -0.05
N ALA A 165 -8.44 -17.93 -0.56
CA ALA A 165 -7.42 -18.92 -0.19
C ALA A 165 -7.08 -18.85 1.30
N TYR A 166 -6.91 -17.64 1.82
CA TYR A 166 -6.68 -17.39 3.25
C TYR A 166 -7.79 -17.97 4.13
N GLU A 167 -9.06 -17.63 3.86
CA GLU A 167 -10.18 -18.12 4.66
C GLU A 167 -10.34 -19.65 4.57
N THR A 168 -10.10 -20.22 3.38
CA THR A 168 -10.15 -21.68 3.18
C THR A 168 -9.05 -22.38 3.99
N SER A 169 -7.82 -21.89 3.93
CA SER A 169 -6.69 -22.47 4.65
C SER A 169 -6.86 -22.34 6.17
N ARG A 170 -7.30 -21.16 6.65
CA ARG A 170 -7.62 -20.92 8.05
C ARG A 170 -8.70 -21.86 8.59
N ALA A 171 -9.77 -22.09 7.82
CA ALA A 171 -10.83 -23.00 8.22
C ALA A 171 -10.35 -24.46 8.29
N ALA A 172 -9.42 -24.86 7.43
CA ALA A 172 -8.84 -26.20 7.41
C ALA A 172 -7.85 -26.42 8.57
N ASN A 173 -7.11 -25.39 9.01
CA ASN A 173 -6.15 -25.52 10.11
C ASN A 173 -6.09 -24.28 11.03
N PRO A 174 -7.02 -24.15 12.00
CA PRO A 174 -7.11 -22.97 12.86
C PRO A 174 -5.91 -22.78 13.80
N ALA A 175 -5.27 -23.88 14.24
CA ALA A 175 -4.11 -23.85 15.13
C ALA A 175 -2.86 -23.25 14.47
N LEU A 176 -2.87 -23.17 13.14
CA LEU A 176 -1.74 -22.73 12.34
C LEU A 176 -1.59 -21.19 12.33
N LEU A 177 -2.64 -20.47 12.71
CA LEU A 177 -2.57 -19.02 12.91
C LEU A 177 -1.68 -18.63 14.10
N SER A 178 -1.68 -19.40 15.18
CA SER A 178 -0.98 -18.97 16.40
C SER A 178 0.53 -18.97 16.17
N GLY A 179 1.11 -20.06 15.67
CA GLY A 179 2.57 -20.17 15.54
C GLY A 179 3.25 -19.32 14.45
N LEU A 180 2.51 -18.83 13.45
CA LEU A 180 3.07 -18.05 12.32
C LEU A 180 2.79 -16.55 12.41
N ILE A 181 1.73 -16.15 13.13
CA ILE A 181 1.25 -14.75 13.20
C ILE A 181 1.46 -14.15 14.59
N GLU A 182 1.84 -14.94 15.61
CA GLU A 182 2.10 -14.45 16.98
C GLU A 182 3.03 -13.22 17.02
N ASP A 183 4.01 -13.14 16.11
CA ASP A 183 4.95 -12.01 16.02
C ASP A 183 4.58 -10.97 14.93
N ALA A 184 3.55 -11.24 14.12
CA ALA A 184 3.11 -10.37 13.03
C ALA A 184 1.87 -9.56 13.44
N ASP A 185 2.08 -8.64 14.37
CA ASP A 185 1.03 -7.73 14.90
C ASP A 185 0.27 -6.97 13.81
N TRP A 186 0.92 -6.67 12.68
CA TRP A 186 0.37 -6.00 11.50
C TRP A 186 -0.49 -6.89 10.57
N TRP A 187 -0.54 -8.21 10.79
CA TRP A 187 -1.23 -9.14 9.89
C TRP A 187 -2.76 -8.92 9.85
N PRO A 188 -3.46 -8.70 10.97
CA PRO A 188 -4.89 -8.37 10.94
C PRO A 188 -5.18 -7.12 10.10
N GLU A 189 -4.39 -6.05 10.27
CA GLU A 189 -4.53 -4.81 9.51
C GLU A 189 -4.22 -5.02 8.03
N TRP A 190 -3.26 -5.89 7.70
CA TRP A 190 -2.98 -6.27 6.32
C TRP A 190 -4.18 -6.95 5.65
N ILE A 191 -4.82 -7.91 6.34
CA ILE A 191 -6.03 -8.57 5.82
C ILE A 191 -7.17 -7.57 5.63
N ASP A 192 -7.37 -6.64 6.56
CA ASP A 192 -8.38 -5.61 6.43
C ASP A 192 -8.06 -4.59 5.32
N TYR A 193 -6.78 -4.23 5.15
CA TYR A 193 -6.31 -3.42 4.04
C TYR A 193 -6.61 -4.09 2.68
N LEU A 194 -6.39 -5.40 2.55
CA LEU A 194 -6.76 -6.17 1.37
C LEU A 194 -8.27 -6.12 1.12
N ARG A 195 -9.10 -6.35 2.13
CA ARG A 195 -10.57 -6.28 2.01
C ARG A 195 -11.02 -4.91 1.52
N ARG A 196 -10.53 -3.83 2.13
CA ARG A 196 -10.86 -2.45 1.74
C ARG A 196 -10.36 -2.13 0.33
N SER A 197 -9.09 -2.38 0.02
CA SER A 197 -8.52 -2.07 -1.29
C SER A 197 -9.27 -2.75 -2.44
N ALA A 198 -9.78 -3.98 -2.25
CA ALA A 198 -10.59 -4.66 -3.26
C ALA A 198 -11.88 -3.91 -3.64
N ALA A 199 -12.51 -3.18 -2.70
CA ALA A 199 -13.66 -2.30 -2.98
C ALA A 199 -13.23 -1.02 -3.72
N HIS A 200 -11.99 -0.58 -3.50
CA HIS A 200 -11.44 0.66 -4.03
C HIS A 200 -10.65 0.49 -5.36
N GLY A 201 -10.81 -0.65 -6.03
CA GLY A 201 -10.17 -0.90 -7.33
C GLY A 201 -8.76 -1.46 -7.22
N GLY A 202 -8.36 -1.93 -6.04
CA GLY A 202 -7.06 -2.50 -5.74
C GLY A 202 -6.09 -1.49 -5.13
N PHE A 203 -4.80 -1.82 -5.15
CA PHE A 203 -3.74 -0.96 -4.64
C PHE A 203 -2.50 -0.99 -5.54
N ARG A 204 -1.61 -0.01 -5.36
CA ARG A 204 -0.31 0.08 -6.01
C ARG A 204 0.81 -0.05 -5.00
N THR A 205 1.87 -0.75 -5.39
CA THR A 205 3.04 -1.01 -4.54
C THR A 205 4.21 -0.12 -4.90
N TYR A 206 4.78 0.57 -3.91
CA TYR A 206 5.96 1.44 -4.07
C TYR A 206 7.05 0.90 -3.17
N GLY A 207 7.89 0.02 -3.73
CA GLY A 207 9.02 -0.54 -3.01
C GLY A 207 10.26 0.36 -3.03
N PRO A 208 11.30 -0.03 -2.26
CA PRO A 208 12.57 0.66 -2.23
C PRO A 208 13.22 0.71 -3.62
N SER A 209 13.89 1.81 -3.94
CA SER A 209 14.78 1.85 -5.10
C SER A 209 15.84 0.77 -4.97
N ALA A 210 16.07 0.00 -6.04
CA ALA A 210 17.24 -0.88 -6.11
C ALA A 210 18.49 0.01 -5.98
N THR A 211 19.22 -0.17 -4.89
CA THR A 211 20.54 0.44 -4.66
C THR A 211 21.60 -0.27 -5.46
#